data_AF-A0A3B8LZP7-F1
#
_entry.id   AF-A0A3B8LZP7-F1
#
_cell.length_a   1.000
_cell.length_b   1.000
_cell.length_c   1.000
_cell.angle_alpha   90.00
_cell.angle_beta   90.00
_cell.angle_gamma   90.00
#
_symmetry.space_group_name_H-M   'P 1'
#
loop_
_entity.id
_entity.type
_entity.pdbx_description
1 polymer ?
#
loop_
_entity_poly.entity_id
_entity_poly.type
_entity_poly.pdbx_seq_one_letter_code
_entity_poly.pdbx_strand_id
1 'polypeptide(L)'
;MWQRHLRTVLIVVVVLALIGGAFWKPISVAWSLRSARDLLRERESELAVTVLLSAHEIDSDHPEVNFLLARGFRRLGQFTKVVEHLDLAEGFGWPAELIRLEQLMGAAQAGQLTTSAPELYKFLSRGGDYGDEGPEVCEALVNGYFLSYQFGLAQPLLDEWQTAYPADAQCYMFRGLFFENRSDPSKAVAEYRTAVELAGERTDVRLRLAQVLKKTNQYDEAIEQFEICLGEDATHPEVMTGLGQCYHLQGQIDEARRMFEKVLVLEPDYFDAQLALGQLEETAGHPDIALRWLRPACRRRPSDTEARYSLALSLQVVGRKRRDAAAWPPIGTSGPGLSMAGAIGWAARRASAELALSEASHHFRFVADAQQAMQRVQVWTDIIRSEPRNADLRFKIGNYLMKYDNPEHGLGWLLSVLDIDPNHPPTHRMLEEYYRGQGKIERAELHGKMASEADEAEQDSESGPDAGGSVPQSKDQTDGR
;
A
#
# COMPACT_ATOMS: atom_id res chain seq x y z
N MET A 1 -63.74 14.92 -36.33
CA MET A 1 -63.27 13.51 -36.26
C MET A 1 -61.75 13.40 -36.09
N TRP A 2 -60.94 14.17 -36.81
CA TRP A 2 -59.47 14.09 -36.78
C TRP A 2 -58.82 14.28 -35.38
N GLN A 3 -59.29 15.24 -34.58
CA GLN A 3 -58.81 15.45 -33.20
C GLN A 3 -59.10 14.27 -32.25
N ARG A 4 -60.14 13.47 -32.49
CA ARG A 4 -60.46 12.30 -31.66
C ARG A 4 -59.50 11.16 -31.94
N HIS A 5 -59.15 10.92 -33.22
CA HIS A 5 -58.16 9.92 -33.63
C HIS A 5 -56.75 10.27 -33.15
N LEU A 6 -56.36 11.55 -33.18
CA LEU A 6 -55.06 12.01 -32.68
C LEU A 6 -54.90 11.74 -31.17
N ARG A 7 -55.96 11.98 -30.38
CA ARG A 7 -55.99 11.66 -28.94
C ARG A 7 -55.90 10.16 -28.69
N THR A 8 -56.55 9.32 -29.49
CA THR A 8 -56.50 7.86 -29.32
C THR A 8 -55.11 7.30 -29.63
N VAL A 9 -54.47 7.79 -30.70
CA VAL A 9 -53.10 7.39 -31.05
C VAL A 9 -52.10 7.81 -29.96
N LEU A 10 -52.22 9.03 -29.43
CA LEU A 10 -51.35 9.50 -28.34
C LEU A 10 -51.51 8.64 -27.08
N ILE A 11 -52.74 8.29 -26.71
CA ILE A 11 -53.02 7.40 -25.55
C ILE A 11 -52.41 6.02 -25.78
N VAL A 12 -52.55 5.44 -26.98
CA VAL A 12 -51.97 4.13 -27.31
C VAL A 12 -50.44 4.16 -27.26
N VAL A 13 -49.80 5.22 -27.75
CA VAL A 13 -48.34 5.38 -27.68
C VAL A 13 -47.87 5.54 -26.23
N VAL A 14 -48.56 6.34 -25.42
CA VAL A 14 -48.25 6.49 -23.99
C VAL A 14 -48.45 5.17 -23.23
N VAL A 15 -49.53 4.44 -23.52
CA VAL A 15 -49.79 3.13 -22.91
C VAL A 15 -48.74 2.11 -23.34
N LEU A 16 -48.33 2.07 -24.62
CA LEU A 16 -47.26 1.20 -25.09
C LEU A 16 -45.89 1.59 -24.52
N ALA A 17 -45.62 2.88 -24.32
CA ALA A 17 -44.41 3.37 -23.67
C ALA A 17 -44.41 3.05 -22.16
N LEU A 18 -45.56 3.13 -21.49
CA LEU A 18 -45.74 2.74 -20.10
C LEU A 18 -45.65 1.22 -19.92
N ILE A 19 -46.22 0.42 -20.82
CA ILE A 19 -46.10 -1.05 -20.82
C ILE A 19 -44.67 -1.46 -21.15
N GLY A 20 -44.05 -0.83 -22.16
CA GLY A 20 -42.64 -1.03 -22.50
C GLY A 20 -41.72 -0.70 -21.33
N GLY A 21 -41.93 0.45 -20.69
CA GLY A 21 -41.17 0.84 -19.49
C GLY A 21 -41.43 -0.06 -18.27
N ALA A 22 -42.67 -0.50 -18.05
CA ALA A 22 -43.04 -1.37 -16.92
C ALA A 22 -42.53 -2.82 -17.08
N PHE A 23 -42.38 -3.31 -18.32
CA PHE A 23 -41.80 -4.63 -18.58
C PHE A 23 -40.27 -4.59 -18.73
N TRP A 24 -39.72 -3.53 -19.32
CA TRP A 24 -38.28 -3.44 -19.58
C TRP A 24 -37.47 -3.24 -18.30
N LYS A 25 -37.96 -2.42 -17.36
CA LYS A 25 -37.32 -2.15 -16.07
C LYS A 25 -37.03 -3.41 -15.23
N PRO A 26 -38.00 -4.27 -14.89
CA PRO A 26 -37.73 -5.45 -14.07
C PRO A 26 -36.84 -6.47 -14.81
N ILE A 27 -36.94 -6.55 -16.13
CA ILE A 27 -36.10 -7.45 -16.94
C ILE A 27 -34.66 -6.96 -16.96
N SER A 28 -34.42 -5.65 -17.16
CA SER A 28 -33.08 -5.08 -17.16
C SER A 28 -32.41 -5.21 -15.79
N VAL A 29 -33.13 -4.89 -14.70
CA VAL A 29 -32.60 -5.03 -13.33
C VAL A 29 -32.33 -6.49 -13.00
N ALA A 30 -33.22 -7.43 -13.36
CA ALA A 30 -33.00 -8.86 -13.12
C ALA A 30 -31.80 -9.42 -13.91
N TRP A 31 -31.58 -8.94 -15.15
CA TRP A 31 -30.41 -9.31 -15.94
C TRP A 31 -29.12 -8.77 -15.31
N SER A 32 -29.11 -7.48 -14.92
CA SER A 32 -27.99 -6.86 -14.22
C SER A 32 -27.68 -7.55 -12.89
N LEU A 33 -28.70 -7.94 -12.11
CA LEU A 33 -28.52 -8.70 -10.86
C LEU A 33 -27.90 -10.07 -11.10
N ARG A 34 -28.34 -10.80 -12.13
CA ARG A 34 -27.73 -12.09 -12.48
C ARG A 34 -26.25 -11.90 -12.84
N SER A 35 -25.98 -10.99 -13.78
CA SER A 35 -24.62 -10.68 -14.21
C SER A 35 -23.74 -10.24 -13.05
N ALA A 36 -24.25 -9.38 -12.16
CA ALA A 36 -23.51 -8.89 -11.01
C ALA A 36 -23.21 -10.00 -9.98
N ARG A 37 -24.13 -10.95 -9.77
CA ARG A 37 -23.86 -12.10 -8.88
C ARG A 37 -22.75 -12.98 -9.45
N ASP A 38 -22.75 -13.23 -10.74
CA ASP A 38 -21.71 -14.03 -11.40
C ASP A 38 -20.35 -13.31 -11.31
N LEU A 39 -20.29 -12.01 -11.63
CA LEU A 39 -19.09 -11.18 -11.49
C LEU A 39 -18.58 -11.13 -10.03
N LEU A 40 -19.47 -11.02 -9.04
CA LEU A 40 -19.08 -11.08 -7.62
C LEU A 40 -18.56 -12.46 -7.22
N ARG A 41 -19.05 -13.56 -7.80
CA ARG A 41 -18.50 -14.90 -7.57
C ARG A 41 -17.11 -15.05 -8.19
N GLU A 42 -16.92 -14.51 -9.38
CA GLU A 42 -15.64 -14.46 -10.11
C GLU A 42 -14.65 -13.44 -9.52
N ARG A 43 -15.07 -12.70 -8.47
CA ARG A 43 -14.29 -11.67 -7.75
C ARG A 43 -14.01 -10.40 -8.57
N GLU A 44 -14.66 -10.20 -9.71
CA GLU A 44 -14.62 -8.99 -10.54
C GLU A 44 -15.47 -7.86 -9.94
N SER A 45 -15.07 -7.39 -8.76
CA SER A 45 -15.89 -6.47 -7.94
C SER A 45 -16.08 -5.09 -8.58
N GLU A 46 -15.11 -4.62 -9.38
CA GLU A 46 -15.22 -3.36 -10.13
C GLU A 46 -16.31 -3.45 -11.20
N LEU A 47 -16.26 -4.48 -12.04
CA LEU A 47 -17.25 -4.71 -13.10
C LEU A 47 -18.64 -4.95 -12.50
N ALA A 48 -18.73 -5.74 -11.41
CA ALA A 48 -19.99 -5.93 -10.70
C ALA A 48 -20.60 -4.60 -10.23
N VAL A 49 -19.80 -3.72 -9.62
CA VAL A 49 -20.26 -2.39 -9.18
C VAL A 49 -20.73 -1.55 -10.37
N THR A 50 -20.03 -1.57 -11.52
CA THR A 50 -20.47 -0.80 -12.70
C THR A 50 -21.84 -1.26 -13.21
N VAL A 51 -22.06 -2.57 -13.30
CA VAL A 51 -23.33 -3.16 -13.71
C VAL A 51 -24.43 -2.83 -12.71
N LEU A 52 -24.14 -2.92 -11.42
CA LEU A 52 -25.10 -2.61 -10.36
C LEU A 52 -25.44 -1.12 -10.28
N LEU A 53 -24.49 -0.21 -10.53
CA LEU A 53 -24.76 1.22 -10.61
C LEU A 53 -25.72 1.54 -11.77
N SER A 54 -25.54 0.89 -12.91
CA SER A 54 -26.50 1.04 -14.02
C SER A 54 -27.89 0.51 -13.67
N ALA A 55 -27.98 -0.57 -12.88
CA ALA A 55 -29.25 -1.09 -12.38
C ALA A 55 -29.89 -0.14 -11.36
N HIS A 56 -29.08 0.48 -10.50
CA HIS A 56 -29.50 1.46 -9.51
C HIS A 56 -30.02 2.76 -10.14
N GLU A 57 -29.46 3.19 -11.27
CA GLU A 57 -30.02 4.32 -12.04
C GLU A 57 -31.42 4.03 -12.60
N ILE A 58 -31.71 2.76 -12.91
CA ILE A 58 -33.01 2.32 -13.45
C ILE A 58 -34.05 2.16 -12.33
N ASP A 59 -33.61 1.60 -11.20
CA ASP A 59 -34.41 1.31 -10.01
C ASP A 59 -33.57 1.53 -8.74
N SER A 60 -33.59 2.76 -8.23
CA SER A 60 -32.84 3.18 -7.04
C SER A 60 -33.33 2.50 -5.76
N ASP A 61 -34.59 2.06 -5.77
CA ASP A 61 -35.30 1.58 -4.59
C ASP A 61 -35.22 0.06 -4.46
N HIS A 62 -34.47 -0.60 -5.36
CA HIS A 62 -34.34 -2.06 -5.34
C HIS A 62 -33.41 -2.50 -4.18
N PRO A 63 -33.92 -3.26 -3.18
CA PRO A 63 -33.16 -3.56 -1.98
C PRO A 63 -31.94 -4.46 -2.26
N GLU A 64 -32.07 -5.44 -3.15
CA GLU A 64 -30.95 -6.34 -3.51
C GLU A 64 -29.82 -5.62 -4.26
N VAL A 65 -30.15 -4.67 -5.15
CA VAL A 65 -29.14 -3.92 -5.92
C VAL A 65 -28.29 -3.11 -4.95
N ASN A 66 -28.93 -2.42 -4.02
CA ASN A 66 -28.25 -1.66 -2.97
C ASN A 66 -27.40 -2.58 -2.08
N PHE A 67 -27.90 -3.74 -1.67
CA PHE A 67 -27.11 -4.70 -0.89
C PHE A 67 -25.88 -5.22 -1.64
N LEU A 68 -26.01 -5.60 -2.92
CA LEU A 68 -24.87 -6.07 -3.72
C LEU A 68 -23.89 -4.93 -4.04
N LEU A 69 -24.37 -3.69 -4.18
CA LEU A 69 -23.50 -2.51 -4.28
C LEU A 69 -22.66 -2.34 -3.02
N ALA A 70 -23.28 -2.45 -1.84
CA ALA A 70 -22.55 -2.39 -0.58
C ALA A 70 -21.47 -3.49 -0.50
N ARG A 71 -21.79 -4.72 -0.93
CA ARG A 71 -20.81 -5.81 -1.01
C ARG A 71 -19.65 -5.52 -1.95
N GLY A 72 -19.95 -5.04 -3.16
CA GLY A 72 -18.95 -4.64 -4.13
C GLY A 72 -18.05 -3.52 -3.59
N PHE A 73 -18.64 -2.47 -3.03
CA PHE A 73 -17.90 -1.37 -2.41
C PHE A 73 -17.05 -1.81 -1.22
N ARG A 74 -17.52 -2.76 -0.41
CA ARG A 74 -16.74 -3.32 0.69
C ARG A 74 -15.46 -3.99 0.17
N ARG A 75 -15.58 -4.84 -0.86
CA ARG A 75 -14.41 -5.50 -1.47
C ARG A 75 -13.44 -4.51 -2.12
N LEU A 76 -13.93 -3.38 -2.59
CA LEU A 76 -13.11 -2.27 -3.10
C LEU A 76 -12.59 -1.32 -1.99
N GLY A 77 -12.88 -1.59 -0.72
CA GLY A 77 -12.47 -0.74 0.42
C GLY A 77 -13.18 0.62 0.51
N GLN A 78 -14.27 0.84 -0.23
CA GLN A 78 -15.03 2.10 -0.25
C GLN A 78 -16.08 2.14 0.87
N PHE A 79 -15.64 2.03 2.13
CA PHE A 79 -16.52 1.84 3.29
C PHE A 79 -17.59 2.91 3.50
N THR A 80 -17.36 4.16 3.06
CA THR A 80 -18.38 5.22 3.13
C THR A 80 -19.62 4.87 2.30
N LYS A 81 -19.43 4.34 1.09
CA LYS A 81 -20.54 3.93 0.21
C LYS A 81 -21.21 2.66 0.69
N VAL A 82 -20.48 1.80 1.40
CA VAL A 82 -21.06 0.59 2.02
C VAL A 82 -22.18 0.99 2.98
N VAL A 83 -21.94 1.93 3.89
CA VAL A 83 -22.94 2.39 4.86
C VAL A 83 -24.16 2.97 4.13
N GLU A 84 -23.94 3.86 3.17
CA GLU A 84 -25.02 4.49 2.39
C GLU A 84 -25.93 3.45 1.72
N HIS A 85 -25.37 2.48 1.01
CA HIS A 85 -26.16 1.47 0.31
C HIS A 85 -26.76 0.42 1.23
N LEU A 86 -26.18 0.14 2.40
CA LEU A 86 -26.81 -0.72 3.41
C LEU A 86 -28.01 -0.04 4.06
N ASP A 87 -27.95 1.26 4.34
CA ASP A 87 -29.08 2.04 4.86
C ASP A 87 -30.24 2.06 3.85
N LEU A 88 -29.94 2.21 2.56
CA LEU A 88 -30.93 2.12 1.49
C LEU A 88 -31.54 0.71 1.42
N ALA A 89 -30.70 -0.34 1.43
CA ALA A 89 -31.19 -1.72 1.41
C ALA A 89 -32.11 -2.03 2.59
N GLU A 90 -31.77 -1.55 3.80
CA GLU A 90 -32.61 -1.68 5.00
C GLU A 90 -33.93 -0.93 4.84
N GLY A 91 -33.88 0.33 4.39
CA GLY A 91 -35.06 1.17 4.17
C GLY A 91 -36.06 0.57 3.18
N PHE A 92 -35.57 -0.20 2.19
CA PHE A 92 -36.39 -0.89 1.19
C PHE A 92 -36.69 -2.36 1.52
N GLY A 93 -36.40 -2.81 2.75
CA GLY A 93 -36.87 -4.09 3.29
C GLY A 93 -35.97 -5.29 2.99
N TRP A 94 -34.66 -5.09 2.76
CA TRP A 94 -33.70 -6.19 2.72
C TRP A 94 -33.54 -6.87 4.10
N PRO A 95 -33.20 -8.17 4.18
CA PRO A 95 -33.07 -8.85 5.47
C PRO A 95 -32.03 -8.21 6.41
N ALA A 96 -32.49 -7.76 7.58
CA ALA A 96 -31.66 -7.09 8.58
C ALA A 96 -30.48 -7.95 9.09
N GLU A 97 -30.62 -9.27 9.09
CA GLU A 97 -29.53 -10.19 9.45
C GLU A 97 -28.36 -10.11 8.46
N LEU A 98 -28.64 -10.05 7.15
CA LEU A 98 -27.62 -9.94 6.11
C LEU A 98 -26.96 -8.56 6.11
N ILE A 99 -27.75 -7.50 6.33
CA ILE A 99 -27.22 -6.15 6.50
C ILE A 99 -26.24 -6.10 7.68
N ARG A 100 -26.65 -6.63 8.83
CA ARG A 100 -25.80 -6.69 10.02
C ARG A 100 -24.53 -7.51 9.78
N LEU A 101 -24.63 -8.63 9.07
CA LEU A 101 -23.47 -9.44 8.70
C LEU A 101 -22.48 -8.64 7.83
N GLU A 102 -22.98 -7.95 6.79
CA GLU A 102 -22.17 -7.13 5.89
C GLU A 102 -21.51 -5.95 6.63
N GLN A 103 -22.22 -5.30 7.57
CA GLN A 103 -21.66 -4.27 8.46
C GLN A 103 -20.53 -4.82 9.35
N LEU A 104 -20.73 -5.99 9.95
CA LEU A 104 -19.71 -6.64 10.78
C LEU A 104 -18.46 -7.00 9.96
N MET A 105 -18.64 -7.51 8.74
CA MET A 105 -17.52 -7.79 7.83
C MET A 105 -16.78 -6.51 7.42
N GLY A 106 -17.50 -5.44 7.10
CA GLY A 106 -16.90 -4.13 6.81
C GLY A 106 -16.10 -3.58 7.98
N ALA A 107 -16.63 -3.68 9.21
CA ALA A 107 -15.94 -3.28 10.42
C ALA A 107 -14.67 -4.13 10.68
N ALA A 108 -14.74 -5.45 10.46
CA ALA A 108 -13.59 -6.34 10.57
C ALA A 108 -12.48 -5.97 9.57
N GLN A 109 -12.84 -5.73 8.30
CA GLN A 109 -11.88 -5.31 7.26
C GLN A 109 -11.29 -3.92 7.50
N ALA A 110 -12.02 -3.05 8.21
CA ALA A 110 -11.51 -1.77 8.69
C ALA A 110 -10.64 -1.89 9.97
N GLY A 111 -10.36 -3.11 10.46
CA GLY A 111 -9.52 -3.38 11.63
C GLY A 111 -10.25 -3.33 12.97
N GLN A 112 -11.57 -3.14 13.01
CA GLN A 112 -12.37 -3.06 14.24
C GLN A 112 -12.72 -4.46 14.78
N LEU A 113 -11.70 -5.29 14.99
CA LEU A 113 -11.86 -6.70 15.36
C LEU A 113 -12.39 -6.93 16.78
N THR A 114 -12.23 -5.97 17.69
CA THR A 114 -12.65 -6.12 19.10
C THR A 114 -14.16 -6.30 19.24
N THR A 115 -14.93 -5.62 18.38
CA THR A 115 -16.40 -5.66 18.37
C THR A 115 -16.93 -6.63 17.32
N SER A 116 -16.33 -6.64 16.12
CA SER A 116 -16.82 -7.44 15.00
C SER A 116 -16.48 -8.93 15.12
N ALA A 117 -15.25 -9.28 15.51
CA ALA A 117 -14.79 -10.67 15.46
C ALA A 117 -15.60 -11.62 16.35
N PRO A 118 -15.96 -11.29 17.61
CA PRO A 118 -16.76 -12.19 18.43
C PRO A 118 -18.13 -12.52 17.81
N GLU A 119 -18.79 -11.55 17.16
CA GLU A 119 -20.07 -11.76 16.50
C GLU A 119 -19.91 -12.59 15.22
N LEU A 120 -18.83 -12.37 14.46
CA LEU A 120 -18.51 -13.16 13.28
C LEU A 120 -18.13 -14.61 13.63
N TYR A 121 -17.40 -14.86 14.71
CA TYR A 121 -17.17 -16.24 15.19
C TYR A 121 -18.44 -16.90 15.72
N LYS A 122 -19.35 -16.13 16.37
CA LYS A 122 -20.69 -16.64 16.72
C LYS A 122 -21.47 -17.03 15.48
N PHE A 123 -21.33 -16.30 14.37
CA PHE A 123 -21.90 -16.68 13.09
C PHE A 123 -21.31 -18.01 12.59
N LEU A 124 -19.97 -18.13 12.52
CA LEU A 124 -19.25 -19.33 12.06
C LEU A 124 -19.44 -20.58 12.95
N SER A 125 -19.75 -20.41 14.24
CA SER A 125 -19.92 -21.53 15.19
C SER A 125 -21.34 -22.11 15.25
N ARG A 126 -22.32 -21.50 14.59
CA ARG A 126 -23.71 -22.00 14.53
C ARG A 126 -23.88 -23.30 13.71
N GLY A 127 -22.83 -23.82 13.08
CA GLY A 127 -22.76 -25.18 12.53
C GLY A 127 -23.69 -25.44 11.33
N GLY A 128 -24.03 -24.42 10.55
CA GLY A 128 -24.87 -24.55 9.35
C GLY A 128 -24.04 -24.55 8.06
N ASP A 129 -24.60 -25.10 6.98
CA ASP A 129 -24.12 -24.89 5.62
C ASP A 129 -24.29 -23.39 5.28
N TYR A 130 -23.21 -22.60 5.43
CA TYR A 130 -23.24 -21.14 5.30
C TYR A 130 -23.42 -20.65 3.86
N GLY A 131 -23.63 -21.56 2.91
CA GLY A 131 -23.71 -21.24 1.49
C GLY A 131 -22.53 -20.36 1.06
N ASP A 132 -22.83 -19.31 0.29
CA ASP A 132 -21.84 -18.39 -0.26
C ASP A 132 -21.28 -17.37 0.78
N GLU A 133 -21.80 -17.31 2.02
CA GLU A 133 -21.46 -16.26 3.01
C GLU A 133 -20.32 -16.64 3.98
N GLY A 134 -20.13 -17.93 4.26
CA GLY A 134 -19.10 -18.41 5.18
C GLY A 134 -17.68 -18.01 4.76
N PRO A 135 -17.27 -18.26 3.50
CA PRO A 135 -15.99 -17.80 2.96
C PRO A 135 -15.77 -16.29 3.07
N GLU A 136 -16.81 -15.47 2.83
CA GLU A 136 -16.74 -14.01 2.94
C GLU A 136 -16.45 -13.56 4.38
N VAL A 137 -17.04 -14.24 5.37
CA VAL A 137 -16.78 -13.95 6.79
C VAL A 137 -15.34 -14.32 7.16
N CYS A 138 -14.87 -15.50 6.74
CA CYS A 138 -13.48 -15.91 6.95
C CYS A 138 -12.51 -14.90 6.33
N GLU A 139 -12.76 -14.48 5.09
CA GLU A 139 -11.97 -13.47 4.40
C GLU A 139 -11.96 -12.13 5.13
N ALA A 140 -13.12 -11.63 5.57
CA ALA A 140 -13.23 -10.36 6.26
C ALA A 140 -12.42 -10.36 7.57
N LEU A 141 -12.49 -11.46 8.33
CA LEU A 141 -11.72 -11.66 9.54
C LEU A 141 -10.22 -11.74 9.26
N VAL A 142 -9.79 -12.55 8.28
CA VAL A 142 -8.37 -12.68 7.91
C VAL A 142 -7.80 -11.34 7.45
N ASN A 143 -8.51 -10.60 6.61
CA ASN A 143 -8.13 -9.25 6.19
C ASN A 143 -7.97 -8.33 7.40
N GLY A 144 -8.94 -8.32 8.32
CA GLY A 144 -8.85 -7.54 9.55
C GLY A 144 -7.62 -7.90 10.39
N TYR A 145 -7.31 -9.20 10.52
CA TYR A 145 -6.13 -9.66 11.24
C TYR A 145 -4.83 -9.25 10.56
N PHE A 146 -4.76 -9.32 9.24
CA PHE A 146 -3.58 -8.89 8.48
C PHE A 146 -3.37 -7.38 8.56
N LEU A 147 -4.45 -6.59 8.40
CA LEU A 147 -4.40 -5.14 8.54
C LEU A 147 -3.96 -4.72 9.96
N SER A 148 -4.38 -5.47 10.97
CA SER A 148 -4.01 -5.23 12.38
C SER A 148 -2.66 -5.86 12.77
N TYR A 149 -1.92 -6.44 11.82
CA TYR A 149 -0.65 -7.16 12.04
C TYR A 149 -0.74 -8.34 13.04
N GLN A 150 -1.93 -8.89 13.23
CA GLN A 150 -2.24 -10.00 14.14
C GLN A 150 -2.21 -11.37 13.42
N PHE A 151 -1.15 -11.64 12.64
CA PHE A 151 -1.04 -12.86 11.81
C PHE A 151 -1.21 -14.16 12.61
N GLY A 152 -0.75 -14.22 13.86
CA GLY A 152 -0.87 -15.41 14.70
C GLY A 152 -2.32 -15.85 14.97
N LEU A 153 -3.26 -14.90 14.98
CA LEU A 153 -4.69 -15.19 15.15
C LEU A 153 -5.38 -15.62 13.86
N ALA A 154 -4.81 -15.29 12.70
CA ALA A 154 -5.34 -15.67 11.40
C ALA A 154 -5.09 -17.15 11.07
N GLN A 155 -3.99 -17.74 11.56
CA GLN A 155 -3.62 -19.13 11.25
C GLN A 155 -4.71 -20.17 11.58
N PRO A 156 -5.27 -20.24 12.81
CA PRO A 156 -6.32 -21.23 13.11
C PRO A 156 -7.57 -21.04 12.24
N LEU A 157 -7.92 -19.78 11.93
CA LEU A 157 -9.04 -19.47 11.05
C LEU A 157 -8.78 -19.91 9.60
N LEU A 158 -7.55 -19.77 9.10
CA LEU A 158 -7.15 -20.25 7.78
C LEU A 158 -7.16 -21.79 7.68
N ASP A 159 -6.79 -22.49 8.76
CA ASP A 159 -6.84 -23.94 8.83
C ASP A 159 -8.30 -24.45 8.86
N GLU A 160 -9.18 -23.76 9.59
CA GLU A 160 -10.61 -24.04 9.62
C GLU A 160 -11.27 -23.73 8.27
N TRP A 161 -10.96 -22.59 7.66
CA TRP A 161 -11.46 -22.21 6.33
C TRP A 161 -11.09 -23.26 5.28
N GLN A 162 -9.84 -23.71 5.25
CA GLN A 162 -9.42 -24.75 4.32
C GLN A 162 -10.20 -26.06 4.52
N THR A 163 -10.46 -26.43 5.79
CA THR A 163 -11.17 -27.67 6.12
C THR A 163 -12.65 -27.58 5.75
N ALA A 164 -13.28 -26.43 5.98
CA ALA A 164 -14.70 -26.20 5.70
C ALA A 164 -14.98 -25.96 4.21
N TYR A 165 -14.07 -25.28 3.50
CA TYR A 165 -14.23 -24.88 2.10
C TYR A 165 -12.97 -25.21 1.27
N PRO A 166 -12.64 -26.50 1.06
CA PRO A 166 -11.40 -26.91 0.40
C PRO A 166 -11.34 -26.56 -1.09
N ALA A 167 -12.46 -26.18 -1.71
CA ALA A 167 -12.51 -25.74 -3.11
C ALA A 167 -12.42 -24.21 -3.29
N ASP A 168 -12.36 -23.45 -2.19
CA ASP A 168 -12.29 -22.00 -2.26
C ASP A 168 -10.84 -21.52 -2.44
N ALA A 169 -10.54 -21.08 -3.68
CA ALA A 169 -9.23 -20.55 -4.03
C ALA A 169 -8.79 -19.35 -3.17
N GLN A 170 -9.74 -18.56 -2.65
CA GLN A 170 -9.43 -17.38 -1.85
C GLN A 170 -8.75 -17.77 -0.54
N CYS A 171 -9.15 -18.90 0.06
CA CYS A 171 -8.49 -19.44 1.25
C CYS A 171 -6.99 -19.66 0.99
N TYR A 172 -6.66 -20.35 -0.09
CA TYR A 172 -5.28 -20.64 -0.49
C TYR A 172 -4.50 -19.37 -0.84
N MET A 173 -5.14 -18.37 -1.44
CA MET A 173 -4.54 -17.05 -1.67
C MET A 173 -4.12 -16.40 -0.34
N PHE A 174 -5.00 -16.38 0.66
CA PHE A 174 -4.69 -15.80 1.97
C PHE A 174 -3.68 -16.63 2.77
N ARG A 175 -3.68 -17.95 2.61
CA ARG A 175 -2.62 -18.83 3.18
C ARG A 175 -1.26 -18.55 2.54
N GLY A 176 -1.22 -18.35 1.22
CA GLY A 176 -0.02 -17.89 0.51
C GLY A 176 0.51 -16.59 1.10
N LEU A 177 -0.36 -15.59 1.26
CA LEU A 177 -0.01 -14.30 1.86
C LEU A 177 0.45 -14.44 3.33
N PHE A 178 -0.17 -15.33 4.11
CA PHE A 178 0.26 -15.65 5.47
C PHE A 178 1.70 -16.18 5.50
N PHE A 179 2.05 -17.12 4.61
CA PHE A 179 3.41 -17.68 4.55
C PHE A 179 4.44 -16.70 4.00
N GLU A 180 4.07 -15.81 3.06
CA GLU A 180 4.94 -14.70 2.65
C GLU A 180 5.30 -13.80 3.83
N ASN A 181 4.32 -13.41 4.65
CA ASN A 181 4.54 -12.58 5.84
C ASN A 181 5.39 -13.29 6.91
N ARG A 182 5.35 -14.63 6.96
CA ARG A 182 6.22 -15.43 7.85
C ARG A 182 7.60 -15.73 7.27
N SER A 183 7.96 -15.17 6.11
CA SER A 183 9.23 -15.42 5.41
C SER A 183 9.45 -16.91 5.07
N ASP A 184 8.37 -17.64 4.75
CA ASP A 184 8.41 -19.00 4.25
C ASP A 184 7.87 -19.04 2.80
N PRO A 185 8.61 -18.48 1.83
CA PRO A 185 8.10 -18.29 0.47
C PRO A 185 7.91 -19.61 -0.28
N SER A 186 8.58 -20.69 0.12
CA SER A 186 8.39 -22.02 -0.48
C SER A 186 7.00 -22.58 -0.19
N LYS A 187 6.49 -22.42 1.05
CA LYS A 187 5.11 -22.79 1.36
C LYS A 187 4.11 -21.86 0.67
N ALA A 188 4.43 -20.57 0.60
CA ALA A 188 3.58 -19.61 -0.12
C ALA A 188 3.38 -20.03 -1.58
N VAL A 189 4.44 -20.45 -2.30
CA VAL A 189 4.32 -20.96 -3.67
C VAL A 189 3.35 -22.16 -3.75
N ALA A 190 3.43 -23.12 -2.83
CA ALA A 190 2.56 -24.29 -2.85
C ALA A 190 1.07 -23.93 -2.66
N GLU A 191 0.78 -23.02 -1.73
CA GLU A 191 -0.58 -22.53 -1.51
C GLU A 191 -1.08 -21.73 -2.73
N TYR A 192 -0.25 -20.85 -3.31
CA TYR A 192 -0.63 -20.09 -4.50
C TYR A 192 -0.82 -20.96 -5.76
N ARG A 193 -0.04 -22.03 -5.95
CA ARG A 193 -0.28 -22.99 -7.04
C ARG A 193 -1.66 -23.64 -6.90
N THR A 194 -2.00 -24.06 -5.68
CA THR A 194 -3.33 -24.62 -5.38
C THR A 194 -4.43 -23.58 -5.63
N ALA A 195 -4.19 -22.31 -5.25
CA ALA A 195 -5.12 -21.22 -5.53
C ALA A 195 -5.34 -21.02 -7.04
N VAL A 196 -4.28 -21.05 -7.87
CA VAL A 196 -4.40 -20.92 -9.33
C VAL A 196 -5.15 -22.12 -9.94
N GLU A 197 -4.87 -23.35 -9.46
CA GLU A 197 -5.59 -24.55 -9.91
C GLU A 197 -7.10 -24.49 -9.63
N LEU A 198 -7.50 -23.91 -8.50
CA LEU A 198 -8.90 -23.75 -8.09
C LEU A 198 -9.58 -22.52 -8.71
N ALA A 199 -8.84 -21.44 -8.93
CA ALA A 199 -9.37 -20.15 -9.39
C ALA A 199 -9.46 -20.02 -10.93
N GLY A 200 -8.81 -20.89 -11.69
CA GLY A 200 -8.84 -20.86 -13.15
C GLY A 200 -8.14 -19.63 -13.77
N GLU A 201 -8.92 -18.71 -14.34
CA GLU A 201 -8.48 -17.54 -15.12
C GLU A 201 -8.30 -16.27 -14.28
N ARG A 202 -8.29 -16.37 -12.95
CA ARG A 202 -8.06 -15.20 -12.08
C ARG A 202 -6.63 -14.65 -12.18
N THR A 203 -6.49 -13.50 -12.83
CA THR A 203 -5.21 -12.79 -13.04
C THR A 203 -4.54 -12.41 -11.73
N ASP A 204 -5.31 -11.99 -10.72
CA ASP A 204 -4.80 -11.49 -9.44
C ASP A 204 -4.04 -12.59 -8.66
N VAL A 205 -4.56 -13.81 -8.69
CA VAL A 205 -3.92 -14.98 -8.05
C VAL A 205 -2.67 -15.40 -8.83
N ARG A 206 -2.71 -15.40 -10.17
CA ARG A 206 -1.52 -15.70 -10.99
C ARG A 206 -0.42 -14.67 -10.80
N LEU A 207 -0.77 -13.39 -10.76
CA LEU A 207 0.19 -12.30 -10.55
C LEU A 207 0.91 -12.48 -9.22
N ARG A 208 0.17 -12.79 -8.14
CA ARG A 208 0.76 -13.13 -6.83
C ARG A 208 1.69 -14.34 -6.92
N LEU A 209 1.27 -15.44 -7.54
CA LEU A 209 2.11 -16.63 -7.75
C LEU A 209 3.41 -16.28 -8.48
N ALA A 210 3.32 -15.56 -9.61
CA ALA A 210 4.47 -15.14 -10.41
C ALA A 210 5.46 -14.29 -9.60
N GLN A 211 4.95 -13.37 -8.76
CA GLN A 211 5.79 -12.56 -7.86
C GLN A 211 6.56 -13.41 -6.85
N VAL A 212 5.92 -14.42 -6.24
CA VAL A 212 6.60 -15.30 -5.27
C VAL A 212 7.56 -16.26 -5.96
N LEU A 213 7.22 -16.78 -7.14
CA LEU A 213 8.12 -17.59 -7.96
C LEU A 213 9.40 -16.82 -8.30
N LYS A 214 9.28 -15.54 -8.69
CA LYS A 214 10.41 -14.64 -8.89
C LYS A 214 11.26 -14.49 -7.62
N LYS A 215 10.64 -14.23 -6.45
CA LYS A 215 11.34 -14.12 -5.15
C LYS A 215 12.06 -15.41 -4.74
N THR A 216 11.57 -16.57 -5.19
CA THR A 216 12.16 -17.89 -4.93
C THR A 216 13.09 -18.37 -6.04
N ASN A 217 13.47 -17.49 -6.98
CA ASN A 217 14.35 -17.76 -8.12
C ASN A 217 13.85 -18.82 -9.10
N GLN A 218 12.55 -19.13 -9.10
CA GLN A 218 11.89 -20.00 -10.07
C GLN A 218 11.46 -19.18 -11.30
N TYR A 219 12.44 -18.64 -12.03
CA TYR A 219 12.19 -17.62 -13.06
C TYR A 219 11.43 -18.16 -14.29
N ASP A 220 11.69 -19.39 -14.72
CA ASP A 220 11.03 -19.97 -15.91
C ASP A 220 9.51 -20.08 -15.70
N GLU A 221 9.09 -20.61 -14.55
CA GLU A 221 7.66 -20.70 -14.19
C GLU A 221 7.06 -19.32 -13.93
N ALA A 222 7.83 -18.39 -13.32
CA ALA A 222 7.37 -17.02 -13.14
C ALA A 222 7.07 -16.34 -14.48
N ILE A 223 7.94 -16.53 -15.48
CA ILE A 223 7.76 -16.01 -16.85
C ILE A 223 6.49 -16.58 -17.47
N GLU A 224 6.26 -17.89 -17.39
CA GLU A 224 5.03 -18.52 -17.90
C GLU A 224 3.78 -17.89 -17.27
N GLN A 225 3.76 -17.71 -15.95
CA GLN A 225 2.62 -17.09 -15.28
C GLN A 225 2.44 -15.62 -15.65
N PHE A 226 3.53 -14.84 -15.77
CA PHE A 226 3.46 -13.45 -16.22
C PHE A 226 2.99 -13.33 -17.68
N GLU A 227 3.41 -14.23 -18.57
CA GLU A 227 2.97 -14.26 -19.98
C GLU A 227 1.48 -14.55 -20.11
N ILE A 228 0.93 -15.42 -19.26
CA ILE A 228 -0.52 -15.67 -19.18
C ILE A 228 -1.25 -14.40 -18.75
N CYS A 229 -0.81 -13.74 -17.65
CA CYS A 229 -1.41 -12.47 -17.22
C CYS A 229 -1.33 -11.38 -18.29
N LEU A 230 -0.23 -11.32 -19.05
CA LEU A 230 -0.06 -10.35 -20.15
C LEU A 230 -0.97 -10.65 -21.35
N GLY A 231 -1.39 -11.91 -21.53
CA GLY A 231 -2.38 -12.30 -22.52
C GLY A 231 -3.78 -11.77 -22.23
N GLU A 232 -4.12 -11.58 -20.95
CA GLU A 232 -5.39 -11.03 -20.48
C GLU A 232 -5.39 -9.49 -20.52
N ASP A 233 -4.36 -8.86 -19.96
CA ASP A 233 -4.13 -7.42 -20.06
C ASP A 233 -2.72 -7.12 -20.56
N ALA A 234 -2.63 -6.87 -21.88
CA ALA A 234 -1.39 -6.52 -22.56
C ALA A 234 -0.83 -5.15 -22.19
N THR A 235 -1.51 -4.38 -21.34
CA THR A 235 -1.13 -3.03 -20.90
C THR A 235 -0.81 -2.94 -19.41
N HIS A 236 -0.89 -4.04 -18.65
CA HIS A 236 -0.66 -4.03 -17.21
C HIS A 236 0.82 -3.73 -16.83
N PRO A 237 1.14 -2.57 -16.21
CA PRO A 237 2.52 -2.16 -15.95
C PRO A 237 3.29 -3.08 -15.01
N GLU A 238 2.63 -3.55 -13.94
CA GLU A 238 3.20 -4.46 -12.94
C GLU A 238 3.59 -5.82 -13.55
N VAL A 239 2.73 -6.40 -14.41
CA VAL A 239 3.00 -7.67 -15.11
C VAL A 239 4.21 -7.52 -16.03
N MET A 240 4.25 -6.47 -16.86
CA MET A 240 5.39 -6.23 -17.76
C MET A 240 6.70 -5.98 -17.00
N THR A 241 6.63 -5.25 -15.88
CA THR A 241 7.80 -5.00 -15.02
C THR A 241 8.27 -6.29 -14.36
N GLY A 242 7.34 -7.12 -13.86
CA GLY A 242 7.66 -8.44 -13.30
C GLY A 242 8.34 -9.36 -14.31
N LEU A 243 7.79 -9.44 -15.53
CA LEU A 243 8.36 -10.20 -16.64
C LEU A 243 9.76 -9.70 -17.02
N GLY A 244 9.93 -8.38 -17.15
CA GLY A 244 11.22 -7.76 -17.44
C GLY A 244 12.27 -8.05 -16.36
N GLN A 245 11.87 -8.06 -15.08
CA GLN A 245 12.75 -8.44 -13.97
C GLN A 245 13.16 -9.91 -14.03
N CYS A 246 12.26 -10.82 -14.42
CA CYS A 246 12.61 -12.23 -14.64
C CYS A 246 13.62 -12.38 -15.77
N TYR A 247 13.42 -11.72 -16.92
CA TYR A 247 14.38 -11.71 -18.02
C TYR A 247 15.74 -11.14 -17.59
N HIS A 248 15.75 -10.06 -16.82
CA HIS A 248 16.98 -9.46 -16.29
C HIS A 248 17.74 -10.46 -15.41
N LEU A 249 17.06 -11.13 -14.48
CA LEU A 249 17.65 -12.12 -13.59
C LEU A 249 18.16 -13.37 -14.33
N GLN A 250 17.60 -13.69 -15.50
CA GLN A 250 18.09 -14.73 -16.42
C GLN A 250 19.21 -14.25 -17.36
N GLY A 251 19.60 -12.98 -17.31
CA GLY A 251 20.62 -12.40 -18.18
C GLY A 251 20.14 -12.04 -19.60
N GLN A 252 18.82 -12.09 -19.85
CA GLN A 252 18.18 -11.67 -21.10
C GLN A 252 17.99 -10.14 -21.10
N ILE A 253 19.09 -9.43 -21.31
CA ILE A 253 19.17 -7.97 -21.12
C ILE A 253 18.28 -7.20 -22.13
N ASP A 254 18.23 -7.66 -23.39
CA ASP A 254 17.49 -6.96 -24.44
C ASP A 254 15.97 -7.12 -24.29
N GLU A 255 15.52 -8.31 -23.88
CA GLU A 255 14.13 -8.63 -23.56
C GLU A 255 13.65 -7.84 -22.34
N ALA A 256 14.46 -7.83 -21.27
CA ALA A 256 14.18 -7.06 -20.05
C ALA A 256 14.01 -5.57 -20.38
N ARG A 257 14.97 -5.01 -21.14
CA ARG A 257 14.94 -3.61 -21.58
C ARG A 257 13.66 -3.29 -22.35
N ARG A 258 13.28 -4.13 -23.32
CA ARG A 258 12.05 -3.94 -24.09
C ARG A 258 10.82 -3.91 -23.21
N MET A 259 10.72 -4.77 -22.20
CA MET A 259 9.57 -4.78 -21.30
C MET A 259 9.51 -3.49 -20.46
N PHE A 260 10.62 -3.06 -19.87
CA PHE A 260 10.65 -1.83 -19.09
C PHE A 260 10.38 -0.59 -19.95
N GLU A 261 10.93 -0.50 -21.16
CA GLU A 261 10.68 0.61 -22.08
C GLU A 261 9.20 0.67 -22.50
N LYS A 262 8.53 -0.47 -22.72
CA LYS A 262 7.08 -0.50 -22.99
C LYS A 262 6.29 0.09 -21.83
N VAL A 263 6.61 -0.28 -20.59
CA VAL A 263 5.97 0.29 -19.40
C VAL A 263 6.15 1.80 -19.36
N LEU A 264 7.35 2.31 -19.61
CA LEU A 264 7.63 3.75 -19.59
C LEU A 264 7.02 4.52 -20.78
N VAL A 265 6.64 3.84 -21.87
CA VAL A 265 5.84 4.44 -22.94
C VAL A 265 4.38 4.63 -22.49
N LEU A 266 3.83 3.67 -21.74
CA LEU A 266 2.46 3.74 -21.22
C LEU A 266 2.37 4.69 -20.02
N GLU A 267 3.31 4.56 -19.09
CA GLU A 267 3.39 5.31 -17.84
C GLU A 267 4.82 5.84 -17.62
N PRO A 268 5.13 7.06 -18.14
CA PRO A 268 6.48 7.62 -18.08
C PRO A 268 7.06 7.77 -16.67
N ASP A 269 6.19 7.92 -15.66
CA ASP A 269 6.55 8.13 -14.26
C ASP A 269 6.40 6.86 -13.39
N TYR A 270 6.28 5.68 -14.00
CA TYR A 270 6.15 4.41 -13.28
C TYR A 270 7.47 4.06 -12.57
N PHE A 271 7.46 4.16 -11.25
CA PHE A 271 8.66 4.09 -10.41
C PHE A 271 9.41 2.76 -10.58
N ASP A 272 8.69 1.62 -10.53
CA ASP A 272 9.32 0.30 -10.49
C ASP A 272 10.03 -0.03 -11.81
N ALA A 273 9.49 0.43 -12.96
CA ALA A 273 10.16 0.29 -14.26
C ALA A 273 11.37 1.23 -14.41
N GLN A 274 11.31 2.46 -13.89
CA GLN A 274 12.47 3.36 -13.87
C GLN A 274 13.63 2.78 -13.03
N LEU A 275 13.31 2.24 -11.85
CA LEU A 275 14.29 1.58 -10.98
C LEU A 275 14.88 0.35 -11.68
N ALA A 276 14.04 -0.55 -12.20
CA ALA A 276 14.48 -1.77 -12.85
C ALA A 276 15.32 -1.51 -14.11
N LEU A 277 14.95 -0.52 -14.94
CA LEU A 277 15.76 -0.13 -16.10
C LEU A 277 17.10 0.49 -15.68
N GLY A 278 17.12 1.26 -14.58
CA GLY A 278 18.34 1.77 -13.98
C GLY A 278 19.30 0.67 -13.53
N GLN A 279 18.78 -0.33 -12.82
CA GLN A 279 19.53 -1.52 -12.37
C GLN A 279 20.01 -2.37 -13.56
N LEU A 280 19.16 -2.55 -14.58
CA LEU A 280 19.51 -3.25 -15.80
C LEU A 280 20.71 -2.59 -16.49
N GLU A 281 20.68 -1.27 -16.66
CA GLU A 281 21.78 -0.51 -17.27
C GLU A 281 23.07 -0.52 -16.46
N GLU A 282 22.95 -0.56 -15.13
CA GLU A 282 24.11 -0.74 -14.25
C GLU A 282 24.77 -2.10 -14.52
N THR A 283 23.99 -3.19 -14.51
CA THR A 283 24.50 -4.55 -14.77
C THR A 283 25.00 -4.73 -16.21
N ALA A 284 24.42 -4.00 -17.17
CA ALA A 284 24.88 -3.97 -18.56
C ALA A 284 26.15 -3.13 -18.78
N GLY A 285 26.68 -2.47 -17.75
CA GLY A 285 27.92 -1.69 -17.82
C GLY A 285 27.76 -0.25 -18.32
N HIS A 286 26.53 0.27 -18.36
CA HIS A 286 26.18 1.62 -18.81
C HIS A 286 25.73 2.54 -17.65
N PRO A 287 26.59 2.84 -16.66
CA PRO A 287 26.17 3.56 -15.47
C PRO A 287 25.77 5.01 -15.76
N ASP A 288 26.29 5.66 -16.83
CA ASP A 288 25.82 6.99 -17.24
C ASP A 288 24.38 6.98 -17.76
N ILE A 289 23.92 5.88 -18.36
CA ILE A 289 22.52 5.70 -18.78
C ILE A 289 21.66 5.37 -17.56
N ALA A 290 22.14 4.52 -16.66
CA ALA A 290 21.46 4.20 -15.40
C ALA A 290 21.10 5.46 -14.60
N LEU A 291 22.00 6.46 -14.53
CA LEU A 291 21.73 7.74 -13.85
C LEU A 291 20.53 8.52 -14.42
N ARG A 292 20.17 8.32 -15.70
CA ARG A 292 19.01 8.98 -16.32
C ARG A 292 17.70 8.47 -15.76
N TRP A 293 17.64 7.19 -15.37
CA TRP A 293 16.46 6.53 -14.85
C TRP A 293 16.41 6.56 -13.31
N LEU A 294 17.55 6.36 -12.65
CA LEU A 294 17.64 6.30 -11.18
C LEU A 294 17.42 7.65 -10.49
N ARG A 295 17.79 8.77 -11.13
CA ARG A 295 17.59 10.12 -10.56
C ARG A 295 16.10 10.49 -10.46
N PRO A 296 15.27 10.36 -11.52
CA PRO A 296 13.83 10.49 -11.41
C PRO A 296 13.22 9.55 -10.36
N ALA A 297 13.59 8.27 -10.36
CA ALA A 297 13.08 7.30 -9.39
C ALA A 297 13.34 7.74 -7.95
N CYS A 298 14.58 8.14 -7.62
CA CYS A 298 14.93 8.65 -6.29
C CYS A 298 14.21 9.96 -5.90
N ARG A 299 13.87 10.81 -6.87
CA ARG A 299 13.05 12.01 -6.59
C ARG A 299 11.60 11.65 -6.30
N ARG A 300 11.09 10.62 -6.97
CA ARG A 300 9.70 10.14 -6.82
C ARG A 300 9.48 9.44 -5.49
N ARG A 301 10.39 8.55 -5.09
CA ARG A 301 10.39 7.92 -3.75
C ARG A 301 11.69 8.23 -3.02
N PRO A 302 11.80 9.39 -2.33
CA PRO A 302 13.02 9.79 -1.66
C PRO A 302 13.41 8.92 -0.47
N SER A 303 12.51 8.17 0.16
CA SER A 303 12.85 7.25 1.26
C SER A 303 13.33 5.88 0.78
N ASP A 304 13.12 5.56 -0.50
CA ASP A 304 13.41 4.24 -1.06
C ASP A 304 14.91 3.93 -1.03
N THR A 305 15.28 2.96 -0.20
CA THR A 305 16.68 2.61 0.05
C THR A 305 17.30 1.86 -1.12
N GLU A 306 16.52 1.09 -1.87
CA GLU A 306 16.97 0.34 -3.03
C GLU A 306 17.34 1.29 -4.18
N ALA A 307 16.44 2.22 -4.53
CA ALA A 307 16.70 3.22 -5.56
C ALA A 307 17.91 4.09 -5.21
N ARG A 308 18.03 4.51 -3.94
CA ARG A 308 19.20 5.27 -3.47
C ARG A 308 20.48 4.46 -3.56
N TYR A 309 20.44 3.17 -3.25
CA TYR A 309 21.60 2.30 -3.33
C TYR A 309 22.07 2.12 -4.77
N SER A 310 21.17 1.79 -5.70
CA SER A 310 21.47 1.69 -7.14
C SER A 310 22.00 3.01 -7.71
N LEU A 311 21.40 4.14 -7.30
CA LEU A 311 21.90 5.47 -7.69
C LEU A 311 23.32 5.70 -7.16
N ALA A 312 23.60 5.36 -5.90
CA ALA A 312 24.92 5.51 -5.29
C ALA A 312 25.98 4.67 -6.00
N LEU A 313 25.66 3.42 -6.36
CA LEU A 313 26.54 2.54 -7.13
C LEU A 313 26.87 3.15 -8.50
N SER A 314 25.85 3.56 -9.25
CA SER A 314 26.02 4.19 -10.56
C SER A 314 26.85 5.47 -10.48
N LEU A 315 26.57 6.34 -9.51
CA LEU A 315 27.32 7.59 -9.26
C LEU A 315 28.78 7.31 -8.87
N GLN A 316 29.02 6.27 -8.07
CA GLN A 316 30.37 5.88 -7.67
C GLN A 316 31.20 5.43 -8.89
N VAL A 317 30.63 4.59 -9.75
CA VAL A 317 31.31 4.12 -10.97
C VAL A 317 31.59 5.29 -11.91
N VAL A 318 30.58 6.14 -12.16
CA VAL A 318 30.73 7.34 -13.01
C VAL A 318 31.76 8.30 -12.43
N GLY A 319 31.71 8.56 -11.12
CA GLY A 319 32.65 9.43 -10.42
C GLY A 319 34.09 8.92 -10.50
N ARG A 320 34.31 7.61 -10.32
CA ARG A 320 35.64 6.97 -10.48
C ARG A 320 36.14 7.07 -11.92
N LYS A 321 35.32 6.70 -12.91
CA LYS A 321 35.65 6.82 -14.35
C LYS A 321 36.06 8.26 -14.70
N ARG A 322 35.30 9.25 -14.23
CA ARG A 322 35.59 10.69 -14.47
C ARG A 322 36.86 11.15 -13.76
N ARG A 323 37.10 10.69 -12.54
CA ARG A 323 38.31 11.01 -11.77
C ARG A 323 39.55 10.47 -12.46
N ASP A 324 39.50 9.21 -12.91
CA ASP A 324 40.61 8.54 -13.58
C ASP A 324 40.88 9.20 -14.95
N ALA A 325 39.83 9.61 -15.67
CA ALA A 325 39.94 10.43 -16.88
C ALA A 325 40.42 11.87 -16.64
N ALA A 326 40.37 12.35 -15.39
CA ALA A 326 40.89 13.65 -14.96
C ALA A 326 42.31 13.57 -14.38
N ALA A 327 43.05 12.48 -14.63
CA ALA A 327 44.46 12.40 -14.30
C ALA A 327 45.23 13.56 -14.95
N TRP A 328 46.06 14.24 -14.17
CA TRP A 328 46.90 15.32 -14.69
C TRP A 328 47.85 14.73 -15.74
N PRO A 329 47.97 15.33 -16.95
CA PRO A 329 48.88 14.80 -17.96
C PRO A 329 50.32 14.82 -17.44
N PRO A 330 51.14 13.79 -17.72
CA PRO A 330 52.50 13.71 -17.23
C PRO A 330 53.30 14.94 -17.69
N ILE A 331 54.01 15.54 -16.74
CA ILE A 331 54.89 16.68 -16.99
C ILE A 331 56.02 16.20 -17.92
N GLY A 332 55.99 16.60 -19.20
CA GLY A 332 57.13 16.38 -20.11
C GLY A 332 56.85 15.83 -21.51
N THR A 333 55.61 15.50 -21.89
CA THR A 333 55.31 15.11 -23.29
C THR A 333 55.06 16.34 -24.19
N SER A 334 56.16 17.05 -24.47
CA SER A 334 56.43 17.93 -25.64
C SER A 334 55.25 18.67 -26.31
N GLY A 335 54.94 19.86 -25.79
CA GLY A 335 54.13 20.93 -26.40
C GLY A 335 54.10 22.17 -25.47
N PRO A 336 53.88 23.41 -25.99
CA PRO A 336 53.82 24.61 -25.15
C PRO A 336 52.76 24.41 -24.05
N GLY A 337 53.07 24.88 -22.84
CA GLY A 337 52.31 24.59 -21.61
C GLY A 337 50.79 24.56 -21.79
N LEU A 338 50.14 23.66 -21.06
CA LEU A 338 48.69 23.43 -21.08
C LEU A 338 47.93 24.74 -21.30
N SER A 339 47.20 24.86 -22.42
CA SER A 339 46.44 26.08 -22.69
C SER A 339 45.44 26.35 -21.56
N MET A 340 45.06 27.62 -21.36
CA MET A 340 44.02 27.99 -20.39
C MET A 340 42.74 27.15 -20.58
N ALA A 341 42.36 26.90 -21.84
CA ALA A 341 41.24 26.02 -22.18
C ALA A 341 41.43 24.57 -21.68
N GLY A 342 42.65 24.02 -21.80
CA GLY A 342 42.99 22.70 -21.25
C GLY A 342 42.93 22.65 -19.73
N ALA A 343 43.39 23.70 -19.05
CA ALA A 343 43.36 23.80 -17.58
C ALA A 343 41.91 23.90 -17.05
N ILE A 344 41.08 24.72 -17.70
CA ILE A 344 39.65 24.83 -17.40
C ILE A 344 38.94 23.48 -17.62
N GLY A 345 39.21 22.81 -18.75
CA GLY A 345 38.62 21.51 -19.06
C GLY A 345 39.00 20.42 -18.05
N TRP A 346 40.25 20.42 -17.57
CA TRP A 346 40.70 19.52 -16.50
C TRP A 346 39.97 19.81 -15.18
N ALA A 347 39.93 21.09 -14.76
CA ALA A 347 39.28 21.49 -13.52
C ALA A 347 37.79 21.12 -13.53
N ALA A 348 37.10 21.32 -14.66
CA ALA A 348 35.71 20.95 -14.84
C ALA A 348 35.48 19.42 -14.72
N ARG A 349 36.33 18.59 -15.34
CA ARG A 349 36.23 17.13 -15.23
C ARG A 349 36.46 16.66 -13.79
N ARG A 350 37.46 17.22 -13.10
CA ARG A 350 37.76 16.91 -11.71
C ARG A 350 36.61 17.30 -10.78
N ALA A 351 36.10 18.52 -10.89
CA ALA A 351 34.96 18.99 -10.11
C ALA A 351 33.72 18.11 -10.34
N SER A 352 33.45 17.72 -11.59
CA SER A 352 32.35 16.80 -11.90
C SER A 352 32.54 15.41 -11.27
N ALA A 353 33.77 14.90 -11.21
CA ALA A 353 34.07 13.63 -10.56
C ALA A 353 33.86 13.70 -9.04
N GLU A 354 34.37 14.76 -8.40
CA GLU A 354 34.21 15.01 -6.96
C GLU A 354 32.74 15.18 -6.58
N LEU A 355 31.95 15.89 -7.39
CA LEU A 355 30.51 16.03 -7.19
C LEU A 355 29.80 14.68 -7.20
N ALA A 356 30.05 13.85 -8.21
CA ALA A 356 29.43 12.52 -8.33
C ALA A 356 29.79 11.60 -7.16
N LEU A 357 31.04 11.61 -6.70
CA LEU A 357 31.49 10.81 -5.56
C LEU A 357 30.91 11.31 -4.24
N SER A 358 30.74 12.63 -4.09
CA SER A 358 30.09 13.24 -2.93
C SER A 358 28.59 12.89 -2.88
N GLU A 359 27.90 12.98 -4.02
CA GLU A 359 26.50 12.57 -4.18
C GLU A 359 26.34 11.08 -3.83
N ALA A 360 27.20 10.20 -4.38
CA ALA A 360 27.21 8.78 -4.03
C ALA A 360 27.37 8.54 -2.52
N SER A 361 28.30 9.26 -1.88
CA SER A 361 28.56 9.14 -0.45
C SER A 361 27.37 9.59 0.40
N HIS A 362 26.62 10.59 -0.05
CA HIS A 362 25.38 11.02 0.61
C HIS A 362 24.32 9.91 0.58
N HIS A 363 24.10 9.28 -0.58
CA HIS A 363 23.14 8.19 -0.71
C HIS A 363 23.56 6.94 0.08
N PHE A 364 24.84 6.55 0.05
CA PHE A 364 25.31 5.41 0.86
C PHE A 364 25.14 5.64 2.37
N ARG A 365 25.41 6.85 2.87
CA ARG A 365 25.18 7.18 4.28
C ARG A 365 23.70 7.02 4.65
N PHE A 366 22.79 7.53 3.82
CA PHE A 366 21.37 7.36 4.06
C PHE A 366 20.96 5.88 4.13
N VAL A 367 21.44 5.06 3.20
CA VAL A 367 21.13 3.61 3.18
C VAL A 367 21.69 2.91 4.42
N ALA A 368 22.92 3.25 4.83
CA ALA A 368 23.52 2.70 6.06
C ALA A 368 22.74 3.11 7.31
N ASP A 369 22.35 4.38 7.42
CA ASP A 369 21.55 4.89 8.55
C ASP A 369 20.16 4.23 8.59
N ALA A 370 19.53 4.03 7.43
CA ALA A 370 18.26 3.33 7.29
C ALA A 370 18.35 1.87 7.76
N GLN A 371 19.42 1.16 7.37
CA GLN A 371 19.62 -0.23 7.79
C GLN A 371 19.80 -0.34 9.31
N GLN A 372 20.58 0.55 9.93
CA GLN A 372 20.75 0.59 11.38
C GLN A 372 19.44 0.95 12.10
N ALA A 373 18.67 1.87 11.53
CA ALA A 373 17.35 2.22 12.02
C ALA A 373 16.40 1.01 12.05
N MET A 374 16.33 0.25 10.95
CA MET A 374 15.45 -0.92 10.86
C MET A 374 15.83 -2.03 11.85
N GLN A 375 17.13 -2.23 12.11
CA GLN A 375 17.58 -3.15 13.17
C GLN A 375 17.10 -2.72 14.55
N ARG A 376 17.10 -1.41 14.85
CA ARG A 376 16.56 -0.88 16.11
C ARG A 376 15.05 -1.04 16.19
N VAL A 377 14.34 -0.74 15.11
CA VAL A 377 12.88 -0.93 15.02
C VAL A 377 12.52 -2.37 15.34
N GLN A 378 13.22 -3.35 14.78
CA GLN A 378 12.97 -4.76 15.06
C GLN A 378 13.10 -5.09 16.56
N VAL A 379 14.19 -4.66 17.20
CA VAL A 379 14.38 -4.86 18.65
C VAL A 379 13.29 -4.18 19.47
N TRP A 380 12.90 -2.97 19.11
CA TRP A 380 11.85 -2.23 19.80
C TRP A 380 10.47 -2.86 19.62
N THR A 381 10.16 -3.38 18.44
CA THR A 381 8.90 -4.11 18.21
C THR A 381 8.79 -5.35 19.10
N ASP A 382 9.90 -6.02 19.42
CA ASP A 382 9.90 -7.13 20.37
C ASP A 382 9.64 -6.66 21.82
N ILE A 383 10.24 -5.54 22.23
CA ILE A 383 10.02 -4.94 23.58
C ILE A 383 8.57 -4.48 23.75
N ILE A 384 7.93 -3.95 22.69
CA ILE A 384 6.53 -3.52 22.73
C ILE A 384 5.58 -4.68 23.04
N ARG A 385 5.95 -5.93 22.74
CA ARG A 385 5.15 -7.10 23.13
C ARG A 385 5.04 -7.25 24.65
N SER A 386 6.08 -6.88 25.39
CA SER A 386 6.07 -6.84 26.86
C SER A 386 5.58 -5.51 27.43
N GLU A 387 5.70 -4.41 26.69
CA GLU A 387 5.28 -3.07 27.12
C GLU A 387 4.32 -2.41 26.10
N PRO A 388 3.07 -2.89 25.96
CA PRO A 388 2.20 -2.47 24.85
C PRO A 388 1.81 -0.99 24.88
N ARG A 389 1.86 -0.35 26.06
CA ARG A 389 1.46 1.06 26.26
C ARG A 389 2.65 2.03 26.34
N ASN A 390 3.85 1.62 25.90
CA ASN A 390 5.02 2.50 25.87
C ASN A 390 4.94 3.48 24.68
N ALA A 391 4.48 4.71 24.95
CA ALA A 391 4.28 5.78 23.97
C ALA A 391 5.61 6.23 23.31
N ASP A 392 6.67 6.42 24.10
CA ASP A 392 7.99 6.85 23.60
C ASP A 392 8.57 5.88 22.58
N LEU A 393 8.44 4.58 22.85
CA LEU A 393 8.99 3.54 21.98
C LEU A 393 8.21 3.45 20.67
N ARG A 394 6.87 3.56 20.74
CA ARG A 394 5.99 3.65 19.56
C ARG A 394 6.31 4.88 18.72
N PHE A 395 6.53 6.04 19.35
CA PHE A 395 6.95 7.27 18.67
C PHE A 395 8.29 7.08 17.95
N LYS A 396 9.29 6.50 18.62
CA LYS A 396 10.59 6.20 18.00
C LYS A 396 10.41 5.32 16.76
N ILE A 397 9.66 4.21 16.86
CA ILE A 397 9.40 3.34 15.72
C ILE A 397 8.72 4.11 14.59
N GLY A 398 7.63 4.82 14.88
CA GLY A 398 6.89 5.61 13.89
C GLY A 398 7.76 6.63 13.17
N ASN A 399 8.65 7.32 13.89
CA ASN A 399 9.57 8.30 13.33
C ASN A 399 10.59 7.67 12.36
N TYR A 400 11.21 6.54 12.76
CA TYR A 400 12.16 5.86 11.88
C TYR A 400 11.49 5.30 10.63
N LEU A 401 10.29 4.74 10.74
CA LEU A 401 9.53 4.24 9.59
C LEU A 401 9.11 5.37 8.65
N MET A 402 8.67 6.51 9.19
CA MET A 402 8.33 7.70 8.41
C MET A 402 9.51 8.19 7.56
N LYS A 403 10.73 8.09 8.09
CA LYS A 403 11.94 8.59 7.43
C LYS A 403 12.55 7.61 6.43
N TYR A 404 12.55 6.31 6.73
CA TYR A 404 13.40 5.33 6.05
C TYR A 404 12.65 4.17 5.38
N ASP A 405 11.35 4.00 5.64
CA ASP A 405 10.55 2.91 5.10
C ASP A 405 9.35 3.48 4.31
N ASN A 406 8.14 3.34 4.85
CA ASN A 406 6.91 3.85 4.28
C ASN A 406 6.25 4.84 5.26
N PRO A 407 5.90 6.06 4.82
CA PRO A 407 5.18 7.01 5.66
C PRO A 407 3.86 6.48 6.21
N GLU A 408 3.18 5.56 5.52
CA GLU A 408 1.94 4.94 5.99
C GLU A 408 2.16 4.00 7.18
N HIS A 409 3.24 3.19 7.14
CA HIS A 409 3.63 2.36 8.29
C HIS A 409 3.98 3.26 9.48
N GLY A 410 4.77 4.32 9.25
CA GLY A 410 5.11 5.29 10.27
C GLY A 410 3.88 5.97 10.88
N LEU A 411 2.89 6.33 10.04
CA LEU A 411 1.65 6.96 10.46
C LEU A 411 0.84 6.08 11.41
N GLY A 412 0.69 4.79 11.12
CA GLY A 412 -0.03 3.86 12.01
C GLY A 412 0.58 3.79 13.41
N TRP A 413 1.91 3.74 13.50
CA TRP A 413 2.62 3.78 14.78
C TRP A 413 2.43 5.12 15.51
N LEU A 414 2.52 6.25 14.80
CA LEU A 414 2.32 7.58 15.38
C LEU A 414 0.89 7.77 15.90
N LEU A 415 -0.13 7.35 15.15
CA LEU A 415 -1.52 7.41 15.60
C LEU A 415 -1.74 6.57 16.86
N SER A 416 -1.08 5.40 16.96
CA SER A 416 -1.15 4.57 18.17
C SER A 416 -0.51 5.21 19.41
N VAL A 417 0.37 6.21 19.23
CA VAL A 417 0.87 7.02 20.34
C VAL A 417 -0.24 7.89 20.90
N LEU A 418 -1.04 8.52 20.03
CA LEU A 418 -2.15 9.39 20.44
C LEU A 418 -3.29 8.63 21.13
N ASP A 419 -3.45 7.33 20.86
CA ASP A 419 -4.38 6.48 21.61
C ASP A 419 -3.95 6.27 23.08
N ILE A 420 -2.65 6.38 23.36
CA ILE A 420 -2.07 6.19 24.70
C ILE A 420 -1.91 7.54 25.40
N ASP A 421 -1.34 8.50 24.69
CA ASP A 421 -1.09 9.87 25.13
C ASP A 421 -1.62 10.85 24.07
N PRO A 422 -2.89 11.29 24.21
CA PRO A 422 -3.53 12.19 23.25
C PRO A 422 -2.87 13.55 23.11
N ASN A 423 -2.02 13.95 24.05
CA ASN A 423 -1.37 15.26 24.05
C ASN A 423 0.13 15.17 23.73
N HIS A 424 0.63 14.03 23.23
CA HIS A 424 2.06 13.81 23.00
C HIS A 424 2.65 14.81 21.97
N PRO A 425 3.39 15.84 22.41
CA PRO A 425 3.76 16.97 21.54
C PRO A 425 4.62 16.57 20.32
N PRO A 426 5.63 15.68 20.45
CA PRO A 426 6.44 15.25 19.31
C PRO A 426 5.63 14.55 18.21
N THR A 427 4.60 13.80 18.58
CA THR A 427 3.74 13.11 17.59
C THR A 427 2.90 14.12 16.83
N HIS A 428 2.32 15.11 17.51
CA HIS A 428 1.54 16.15 16.88
C HIS A 428 2.35 16.96 15.87
N ARG A 429 3.61 17.32 16.18
CA ARG A 429 4.51 18.01 15.25
C ARG A 429 4.79 17.18 13.98
N MET A 430 5.06 15.88 14.14
CA MET A 430 5.29 15.00 13.00
C MET A 430 4.04 14.85 12.11
N LEU A 431 2.85 14.74 12.73
CA LEU A 431 1.59 14.63 11.99
C LEU A 431 1.22 15.94 11.28
N GLU A 432 1.52 17.10 11.87
CA GLU A 432 1.37 18.40 11.21
C GLU A 432 2.21 18.45 9.93
N GLU A 433 3.50 18.16 10.00
CA GLU A 433 4.39 18.14 8.83
C GLU A 433 3.90 17.17 7.76
N TYR A 434 3.53 15.96 8.18
CA TYR A 434 3.02 14.93 7.28
C TYR A 434 1.74 15.38 6.55
N TYR A 435 0.73 15.86 7.28
CA TYR A 435 -0.54 16.28 6.68
C TYR A 435 -0.40 17.55 5.84
N ARG A 436 0.48 18.47 6.23
CA ARG A 436 0.80 19.66 5.43
C ARG A 436 1.45 19.27 4.11
N GLY A 437 2.38 18.31 4.13
CA GLY A 437 3.01 17.75 2.92
C GLY A 437 2.01 17.07 1.98
N GLN A 438 0.95 16.49 2.52
CA GLN A 438 -0.15 15.87 1.76
C GLN A 438 -1.24 16.87 1.31
N GLY A 439 -1.07 18.17 1.59
CA GLY A 439 -2.08 19.19 1.30
C GLY A 439 -3.35 19.12 2.16
N LYS A 440 -3.35 18.32 3.23
CA LYS A 440 -4.47 18.18 4.19
C LYS A 440 -4.36 19.26 5.27
N ILE A 441 -4.57 20.51 4.86
CA ILE A 441 -4.28 21.71 5.67
C ILE A 441 -5.05 21.71 7.01
N GLU A 442 -6.35 21.41 7.01
CA GLU A 442 -7.17 21.39 8.23
C GLU A 442 -6.64 20.43 9.30
N ARG A 443 -6.22 19.22 8.89
CA ARG A 443 -5.63 18.24 9.81
C ARG A 443 -4.26 18.70 10.30
N ALA A 444 -3.47 19.33 9.44
CA ALA A 444 -2.18 19.87 9.83
C ALA A 444 -2.34 20.97 10.87
N GLU A 445 -3.28 21.91 10.67
CA GLU A 445 -3.58 22.99 11.63
C GLU A 445 -4.09 22.44 12.97
N LEU A 446 -4.96 21.41 12.95
CA LEU A 446 -5.40 20.74 14.17
C LEU A 446 -4.22 20.17 14.96
N HIS A 447 -3.35 19.40 14.32
CA HIS A 447 -2.20 18.81 15.00
C HIS A 447 -1.18 19.89 15.45
N GLY A 448 -0.97 20.95 14.67
CA GLY A 448 -0.10 22.06 15.06
C GLY A 448 -0.61 22.80 16.30
N LYS A 449 -1.93 23.01 16.39
CA LYS A 449 -2.55 23.60 17.59
C LYS A 449 -2.38 22.71 18.82
N MET A 450 -2.63 21.40 18.69
CA MET A 450 -2.45 20.45 19.78
C MET A 450 -0.99 20.38 20.26
N ALA A 451 -0.01 20.48 19.34
CA ALA A 451 1.40 20.57 19.72
C ALA A 451 1.71 21.83 20.54
N SER A 452 1.20 23.00 20.11
CA SER A 452 1.42 24.25 20.86
C SER A 452 0.77 24.24 22.24
N GLU A 453 -0.45 23.71 22.37
CA GLU A 453 -1.17 23.64 23.64
C GLU A 453 -0.45 22.70 24.63
N ALA A 454 0.15 21.62 24.14
CA ALA A 454 0.92 20.70 24.97
C ALA A 454 2.28 21.28 25.40
N ASP A 455 2.98 22.00 24.53
CA ASP A 455 4.23 22.70 24.86
C ASP A 455 4.01 23.82 25.91
N GLU A 456 2.88 24.53 25.85
CA GLU A 456 2.47 25.53 26.87
C GLU A 456 2.17 24.87 28.22
N ALA A 457 1.47 23.74 28.23
CA ALA A 457 1.17 23.00 29.46
C ALA A 457 2.42 22.43 30.15
N GLU A 458 3.44 22.00 29.40
CA GLU A 458 4.74 21.58 29.95
C GLU A 458 5.48 22.77 30.60
N GLN A 459 5.50 23.94 29.96
CA GLN A 459 6.15 25.15 30.49
C GLN A 459 5.47 25.67 31.78
N ASP A 460 4.14 25.58 31.86
CA ASP A 460 3.39 25.94 33.08
C ASP A 460 3.62 24.94 34.23
N SER A 461 3.94 23.68 33.91
CA SER A 461 4.24 22.65 34.92
C SER A 461 5.65 22.77 35.50
N GLU A 462 6.63 23.23 34.71
CA GLU A 462 8.01 23.47 35.16
C GLU A 462 8.18 24.80 35.93
N SER A 463 7.19 25.69 35.89
CA SER A 463 7.24 27.03 36.52
C SER A 463 6.46 27.16 37.85
N GLY A 464 6.05 26.04 38.47
CA GLY A 464 5.43 25.99 39.81
C GLY A 464 6.43 26.19 40.99
N PRO A 465 6.00 26.72 42.15
CA PRO A 465 6.80 27.61 42.98
C PRO A 465 7.89 26.93 43.83
N ASP A 466 9.08 27.53 43.79
CA ASP A 466 10.21 27.32 44.69
C ASP A 466 9.76 27.56 46.16
N ALA A 467 9.48 26.47 46.87
CA ALA A 467 9.06 26.53 48.27
C ALA A 467 10.25 26.91 49.14
N GLY A 468 10.29 28.18 49.54
CA GLY A 468 11.17 28.71 50.57
C GLY A 468 11.08 27.91 51.88
N GLY A 469 11.97 26.94 52.02
CA GLY A 469 12.25 26.24 53.26
C GLY A 469 13.31 26.98 54.06
N SER A 470 12.87 27.94 54.87
CA SER A 470 13.67 28.61 55.89
C SER A 470 14.28 27.58 56.85
N VAL A 471 15.56 27.26 56.69
CA VAL A 471 16.33 26.52 57.71
C VAL A 471 16.68 27.49 58.85
N PRO A 472 16.31 27.22 60.12
CA PRO A 472 16.65 28.10 61.23
C PRO A 472 18.14 27.97 61.58
N GLN A 473 18.84 29.10 61.61
CA GLN A 473 20.20 29.19 62.16
C GLN A 473 20.18 28.87 63.66
N SER A 474 20.69 27.68 64.04
CA SER A 474 21.14 27.43 65.41
C SER A 474 22.48 28.14 65.61
N LYS A 475 22.47 29.17 66.45
CA LYS A 475 23.67 29.72 67.09
C LYS A 475 24.36 28.59 67.85
N ASP A 476 25.59 28.28 67.50
CA ASP A 476 26.51 27.65 68.44
C ASP A 476 27.75 28.51 68.62
N GLN A 477 28.09 28.68 69.88
CA GLN A 477 29.13 29.54 70.41
C GLN A 477 30.49 28.89 70.21
N THR A 478 31.47 29.64 69.73
CA THR A 478 32.85 29.46 70.18
C THR A 478 33.49 30.83 70.40
N ASP A 479 33.58 31.19 71.68
CA ASP A 479 34.56 32.12 72.22
C ASP A 479 35.97 31.70 71.80
N GLY A 480 36.82 32.70 71.58
CA GLY A 480 38.19 32.49 71.14
C GLY A 480 39.11 31.92 72.22
N ARG A 481 40.05 31.09 71.77
CA ARG A 481 41.50 31.32 71.87
C ARG A 481 42.28 30.28 71.08
#